data_AF-A0A3M0JPB0-F1
#
_entry.id   AF-A0A3M0JPB0-F1
#
_cell.length_a   1.000
_cell.length_b   1.000
_cell.length_c   1.000
_cell.angle_alpha   90.00
_cell.angle_beta   90.00
_cell.angle_gamma   90.00
#
_symmetry.space_group_name_H-M   'P 1'
#
loop_
_entity.id
_entity.type
_entity.pdbx_description
1 polymer ?
#
loop_
_entity_poly.entity_id
_entity_poly.type
_entity_poly.pdbx_seq_one_letter_code
_entity_poly.pdbx_strand_id
1 'polypeptide(L)'
;MGLPLNIAYSHIYSSYRNFVGPPHFKTICRLLGYQGIAVVMEELLKIVKSLLQGTILQYVKTLIEVMPKICRLPRHEYGSPGILEFFHHQLKDIIEYAELKTDVFQSLREVGNAILFCLLIEQALSQEEVCDLLHAAPFQNILPRVYIKEGERLEVRMKRLEAKYAPLHLVPLIERLGTPQQIAIAREGDLLTKERLCCGLSMFEVILTRIRSYLQDPIWRGPPPTNGVMHVDECVEFHRLWSAMQFVYCIPVGTNEFTAE
;
A
#
# COMPACT_ATOMS: atom_id res chain seq x y z
N MET A 1 3.96 -27.51 35.63
CA MET A 1 3.11 -26.32 35.48
C MET A 1 3.15 -25.66 34.09
N GLY A 2 4.06 -25.99 33.17
CA GLY A 2 4.13 -25.34 31.84
C GLY A 2 3.17 -25.86 30.77
N LEU A 3 2.79 -27.15 30.80
CA LEU A 3 1.95 -27.76 29.76
C LEU A 3 0.56 -27.11 29.62
N PRO A 4 -0.17 -26.79 30.71
CA PRO A 4 -1.48 -26.12 30.60
C PRO A 4 -1.39 -24.72 29.99
N LEU A 5 -0.33 -23.96 30.29
CA LEU A 5 -0.11 -22.62 29.73
C LEU A 5 0.19 -22.67 28.24
N ASN A 6 1.02 -23.63 27.81
CA ASN A 6 1.31 -23.82 26.38
C ASN A 6 0.04 -24.14 25.58
N ILE A 7 -0.83 -24.99 26.12
CA ILE A 7 -2.13 -25.32 25.50
C ILE A 7 -3.01 -24.07 25.44
N ALA A 8 -3.12 -23.32 26.54
CA ALA A 8 -3.92 -22.11 26.60
C ALA A 8 -3.46 -21.04 25.58
N TYR A 9 -2.16 -20.72 25.55
CA TYR A 9 -1.62 -19.74 24.59
C TYR A 9 -1.74 -20.22 23.14
N SER A 10 -1.51 -21.51 22.86
CA SER A 10 -1.70 -22.07 21.52
C SER A 10 -3.14 -21.91 21.04
N HIS A 11 -4.13 -22.17 21.90
CA HIS A 11 -5.53 -21.97 21.58
C HIS A 11 -5.86 -20.50 21.31
N ILE A 12 -5.38 -19.57 22.14
CA ILE A 12 -5.59 -18.12 21.94
C ILE A 12 -5.04 -17.70 20.57
N TYR A 13 -3.79 -18.04 20.27
CA TYR A 13 -3.13 -17.61 19.03
C TYR A 13 -3.56 -18.39 17.79
N SER A 14 -4.24 -19.53 17.95
CA SER A 14 -4.80 -20.27 16.80
C SER A 14 -5.78 -19.43 15.98
N SER A 15 -6.47 -18.49 16.62
CA SER A 15 -7.41 -17.54 15.98
C SER A 15 -6.76 -16.64 14.94
N TYR A 16 -5.43 -16.50 14.94
CA TYR A 16 -4.66 -15.63 14.04
C TYR A 16 -3.97 -16.39 12.90
N ARG A 17 -4.17 -17.71 12.76
CA ARG A 17 -3.41 -18.53 11.79
C ARG A 17 -3.99 -18.56 10.37
N ASN A 18 -5.27 -18.24 10.20
CA ASN A 18 -5.98 -18.46 8.94
C ASN A 18 -6.11 -17.19 8.07
N PHE A 19 -5.45 -16.09 8.47
CA PHE A 19 -5.49 -14.83 7.73
C PHE A 19 -4.29 -13.95 8.07
N VAL A 20 -4.07 -12.90 7.27
CA VAL A 20 -3.14 -11.80 7.57
C VAL A 20 -3.92 -10.49 7.52
N GLY A 21 -3.67 -9.56 8.45
CA GLY A 21 -4.51 -8.38 8.62
C GLY A 21 -4.00 -7.43 9.71
N PRO A 22 -4.78 -6.41 10.11
CA PRO A 22 -4.35 -5.35 11.03
C PRO A 22 -3.60 -5.79 12.30
N PRO A 23 -4.02 -6.84 13.06
CA PRO A 23 -3.27 -7.26 14.24
C PRO A 23 -1.85 -7.75 13.90
N HIS A 24 -1.67 -8.39 12.75
CA HIS A 24 -0.38 -8.87 12.28
C HIS A 24 0.52 -7.70 11.87
N PHE A 25 0.00 -6.77 11.06
CA PHE A 25 0.75 -5.58 10.61
C PHE A 25 1.17 -4.70 11.79
N LYS A 26 0.31 -4.54 12.80
CA LYS A 26 0.67 -3.83 14.04
C LYS A 26 1.83 -4.50 14.78
N THR A 27 1.82 -5.83 14.91
CA THR A 27 2.94 -6.55 15.54
C THR A 27 4.22 -6.47 14.71
N ILE A 28 4.12 -6.60 13.38
CA ILE A 28 5.27 -6.45 12.47
C ILE A 28 5.89 -5.06 12.63
N CYS A 29 5.06 -4.01 12.61
CA CYS A 29 5.51 -2.62 12.74
C CYS A 29 6.31 -2.40 14.03
N ARG A 30 5.75 -2.83 15.17
CA ARG A 30 6.39 -2.72 16.50
C ARG A 30 7.71 -3.47 16.61
N LEU A 31 7.79 -4.66 16.01
CA LEU A 31 8.97 -5.53 16.13
C LEU A 31 10.10 -5.15 15.16
N LEU A 32 9.76 -4.63 13.97
CA LEU A 32 10.74 -4.20 12.98
C LEU A 32 11.26 -2.79 13.25
N GLY A 33 10.38 -1.89 13.72
CA GLY A 33 10.64 -0.47 13.80
C GLY A 33 10.97 0.16 12.44
N TYR A 34 11.36 1.43 12.43
CA TYR A 34 11.64 2.17 11.19
C TYR A 34 12.71 1.51 10.31
N GLN A 35 13.81 1.05 10.91
CA GLN A 35 14.90 0.45 10.16
C GLN A 35 14.49 -0.86 9.49
N GLY A 36 13.77 -1.73 10.21
CA GLY A 36 13.29 -2.99 9.65
C GLY A 36 12.28 -2.78 8.53
N ILE A 37 11.33 -1.86 8.72
CA ILE A 37 10.33 -1.52 7.70
C ILE A 37 11.03 -0.98 6.44
N ALA A 38 12.00 -0.06 6.59
CA ALA A 38 12.73 0.49 5.46
C ALA A 38 13.47 -0.58 4.64
N VAL A 39 14.15 -1.52 5.31
CA VAL A 39 14.84 -2.63 4.63
C VAL A 39 13.85 -3.54 3.90
N VAL A 40 12.74 -3.91 4.54
CA VAL A 40 11.70 -4.74 3.91
C VAL A 40 11.13 -4.05 2.67
N MET A 41 10.83 -2.75 2.74
CA MET A 41 10.32 -2.00 1.58
C MET A 41 11.32 -1.94 0.43
N GLU A 42 12.63 -1.76 0.71
CA GLU A 42 13.68 -1.81 -0.32
C GLU A 42 13.79 -3.19 -0.98
N GLU A 43 13.75 -4.27 -0.20
CA GLU A 43 13.79 -5.63 -0.75
C GLU A 43 12.53 -5.96 -1.56
N LEU A 44 11.34 -5.54 -1.11
CA LEU A 44 10.11 -5.66 -1.88
C LEU A 44 10.19 -4.91 -3.21
N LEU A 45 10.77 -3.70 -3.23
CA LEU A 45 11.00 -2.96 -4.47
C LEU A 45 11.95 -3.71 -5.42
N LYS A 46 12.98 -4.38 -4.92
CA LYS A 46 13.87 -5.21 -5.75
C LYS A 46 13.14 -6.41 -6.34
N ILE A 47 12.27 -7.07 -5.57
CA ILE A 47 11.43 -8.17 -6.04
C ILE A 47 10.49 -7.68 -7.14
N VAL A 48 9.76 -6.58 -6.90
CA VAL A 48 8.86 -5.98 -7.89
C VAL A 48 9.61 -5.59 -9.16
N LYS A 49 10.81 -4.99 -9.03
CA LYS A 49 11.66 -4.69 -10.17
C LYS A 49 12.03 -5.94 -10.97
N SER A 50 12.45 -7.01 -10.28
CA SER A 50 12.83 -8.27 -10.90
C SER A 50 11.66 -8.91 -11.67
N LEU A 51 10.46 -8.90 -11.09
CA LEU A 51 9.26 -9.44 -11.74
C LEU A 51 8.85 -8.59 -12.95
N LEU A 52 8.78 -7.26 -12.78
CA LEU A 52 8.36 -6.33 -13.83
C LEU A 52 9.34 -6.26 -15.01
N GLN A 53 10.65 -6.39 -14.76
CA GLN A 53 11.67 -6.30 -15.82
C GLN A 53 12.12 -7.67 -16.35
N GLY A 54 11.77 -8.75 -15.66
CA GLY A 54 12.06 -10.13 -16.05
C GLY A 54 10.81 -10.82 -16.60
N THR A 55 10.22 -11.69 -15.79
CA THR A 55 9.14 -12.60 -16.18
C THR A 55 7.93 -11.87 -16.77
N ILE A 56 7.42 -10.82 -16.09
CA ILE A 56 6.22 -10.10 -16.57
C ILE A 56 6.52 -9.41 -17.89
N LEU A 57 7.69 -8.76 -18.03
CA LEU A 57 8.07 -8.10 -19.27
C LEU A 57 8.10 -9.08 -20.46
N GLN A 58 8.66 -10.27 -20.23
CA GLN A 58 8.74 -11.30 -21.25
C GLN A 58 7.34 -11.76 -21.69
N TYR A 59 6.46 -12.07 -20.73
CA TYR A 59 5.07 -12.43 -21.04
C TYR A 59 4.31 -11.29 -21.73
N VAL A 60 4.51 -10.04 -21.31
CA VAL A 60 3.86 -8.88 -21.94
C VAL A 60 4.29 -8.74 -23.39
N LYS A 61 5.59 -8.91 -23.70
CA LYS A 61 6.07 -8.90 -25.09
C LYS A 61 5.44 -10.01 -25.92
N THR A 62 5.43 -11.24 -25.42
CA THR A 62 4.83 -12.39 -26.10
C THR A 62 3.32 -12.18 -26.30
N LEU A 63 2.59 -11.77 -25.27
CA LEU A 63 1.14 -11.62 -25.34
C LEU A 63 0.73 -10.44 -26.22
N ILE A 64 1.51 -9.36 -26.31
CA ILE A 64 1.24 -8.26 -27.26
C ILE A 64 1.44 -8.71 -28.71
N GLU A 65 2.34 -9.66 -28.98
CA GLU A 65 2.48 -10.24 -30.31
C GLU A 65 1.25 -11.09 -30.69
N VAL A 66 0.71 -11.82 -29.71
CA VAL A 66 -0.50 -12.66 -29.82
C VAL A 66 -1.79 -11.82 -29.87
N MET A 67 -1.80 -10.62 -29.28
CA MET A 67 -2.95 -9.73 -29.33
C MET A 67 -3.36 -9.38 -30.77
N PRO A 68 -4.67 -9.26 -31.05
CA PRO A 68 -5.13 -8.80 -32.36
C PRO A 68 -4.56 -7.41 -32.62
N LYS A 69 -3.98 -7.17 -33.82
CA LYS A 69 -3.34 -5.87 -34.11
C LYS A 69 -4.30 -4.69 -33.96
N ILE A 70 -5.56 -4.90 -34.32
CA ILE A 70 -6.64 -3.92 -34.25
C ILE A 70 -7.87 -4.62 -33.70
N CYS A 71 -8.46 -4.08 -32.64
CA CYS A 71 -9.71 -4.57 -32.06
C CYS A 71 -10.67 -3.39 -31.85
N ARG A 72 -11.58 -3.22 -32.82
CA ARG A 72 -12.60 -2.16 -32.77
C ARG A 72 -13.69 -2.52 -31.77
N LEU A 73 -14.26 -1.51 -31.13
CA LEU A 73 -15.49 -1.69 -30.35
C LEU A 73 -16.69 -1.75 -31.31
N PRO A 74 -17.41 -2.88 -31.41
CA PRO A 74 -18.59 -2.95 -32.26
C PRO A 74 -19.67 -1.98 -31.75
N ARG A 75 -20.49 -1.49 -32.69
CA ARG A 75 -21.55 -0.55 -32.33
C ARG A 75 -22.70 -1.26 -31.62
N HIS A 76 -23.55 -0.47 -30.95
CA HIS A 76 -24.68 -0.99 -30.19
C HIS A 76 -25.69 -1.82 -31.03
N GLU A 77 -25.77 -1.58 -32.34
CA GLU A 77 -26.68 -2.26 -33.26
C GLU A 77 -26.42 -3.77 -33.37
N TYR A 78 -25.19 -4.22 -33.03
CA TYR A 78 -24.83 -5.64 -33.02
C TYR A 78 -25.41 -6.41 -31.82
N GLY A 79 -25.89 -5.70 -30.79
CA GLY A 79 -26.40 -6.29 -29.55
C GLY A 79 -25.32 -6.96 -28.69
N SER A 80 -25.62 -7.16 -27.40
CA SER A 80 -24.65 -7.78 -26.47
C SER A 80 -24.23 -9.22 -26.83
N PRO A 81 -25.08 -10.10 -27.39
CA PRO A 81 -24.63 -11.44 -27.78
C PRO A 81 -23.61 -11.39 -28.92
N GLY A 82 -23.84 -10.56 -29.94
CA GLY A 82 -22.92 -10.41 -31.07
C GLY A 82 -21.60 -9.75 -30.65
N ILE A 83 -21.64 -8.79 -29.73
CA ILE A 83 -20.44 -8.16 -29.16
C ILE A 83 -19.62 -9.18 -28.35
N LEU A 84 -20.28 -10.04 -27.56
CA LEU A 84 -19.60 -11.08 -26.78
C LEU A 84 -18.94 -12.11 -27.69
N GLU A 85 -19.64 -12.58 -28.73
CA GLU A 85 -19.10 -13.52 -29.71
C GLU A 85 -17.92 -12.92 -30.48
N PHE A 86 -17.99 -11.62 -30.83
CA PHE A 86 -16.89 -10.88 -31.43
C PHE A 86 -15.64 -10.90 -30.54
N PHE A 87 -15.76 -10.62 -29.24
CA PHE A 87 -14.61 -10.64 -28.33
C PHE A 87 -14.08 -12.05 -28.08
N HIS A 88 -14.94 -13.07 -28.01
CA HIS A 88 -14.50 -14.46 -27.94
C HIS A 88 -13.63 -14.84 -29.14
N HIS A 89 -14.01 -14.40 -30.34
CA HIS A 89 -13.22 -14.67 -31.54
C HIS A 89 -11.91 -13.88 -31.55
N GLN A 90 -11.96 -12.58 -31.27
CA GLN A 90 -10.79 -11.69 -31.34
C GLN A 90 -9.74 -11.96 -30.27
N LEU A 91 -10.16 -12.47 -29.10
CA LEU A 91 -9.29 -12.72 -27.96
C LEU A 91 -9.01 -14.22 -27.76
N LYS A 92 -9.38 -15.06 -28.73
CA LYS A 92 -9.26 -16.52 -28.63
C LYS A 92 -7.86 -16.98 -28.19
N ASP A 93 -6.82 -16.44 -28.83
CA ASP A 93 -5.44 -16.86 -28.55
C ASP A 93 -4.97 -16.44 -27.14
N ILE A 94 -5.57 -15.38 -26.57
CA ILE A 94 -5.33 -14.98 -25.18
C ILE A 94 -6.10 -15.88 -24.21
N ILE A 95 -7.35 -16.24 -24.55
CA ILE A 95 -8.20 -17.15 -23.76
C ILE A 95 -7.56 -18.54 -23.66
N GLU A 96 -6.99 -19.03 -24.76
CA GLU A 96 -6.37 -20.36 -24.86
C GLU A 96 -4.90 -20.38 -24.39
N TYR A 97 -4.35 -19.24 -23.96
CA TYR A 97 -2.96 -19.16 -23.49
C TYR A 97 -2.77 -19.91 -22.16
N ALA A 98 -2.12 -21.07 -22.23
CA ALA A 98 -2.03 -22.02 -21.12
C ALA A 98 -1.39 -21.41 -19.84
N GLU A 99 -0.35 -20.59 -20.00
CA GLU A 99 0.43 -20.03 -18.89
C GLU A 99 -0.19 -18.75 -18.30
N LEU A 100 -1.36 -18.32 -18.79
CA LEU A 100 -1.97 -17.05 -18.38
C LEU A 100 -2.31 -17.05 -16.88
N LYS A 101 -2.92 -18.13 -16.40
CA LYS A 101 -3.31 -18.25 -14.99
C LYS A 101 -2.14 -18.64 -14.09
N THR A 102 -1.32 -19.60 -14.52
CA THR A 102 -0.25 -20.19 -13.69
C THR A 102 0.91 -19.24 -13.48
N ASP A 103 1.29 -18.47 -14.50
CA ASP A 103 2.52 -17.69 -14.47
C ASP A 103 2.25 -16.19 -14.52
N VAL A 104 1.39 -15.74 -15.44
CA VAL A 104 1.13 -14.30 -15.63
C VAL A 104 0.33 -13.72 -14.45
N PHE A 105 -0.83 -14.31 -14.14
CA PHE A 105 -1.65 -13.85 -13.00
C PHE A 105 -0.95 -14.08 -11.66
N GLN A 106 -0.18 -15.16 -11.52
CA GLN A 106 0.59 -15.40 -10.31
C GLN A 106 1.67 -14.33 -10.11
N SER A 107 2.44 -13.99 -11.15
CA SER A 107 3.46 -12.93 -11.08
C SER A 107 2.84 -11.56 -10.76
N LEU A 108 1.69 -11.25 -11.36
CA LEU A 108 0.97 -10.00 -11.08
C LEU A 108 0.39 -9.98 -9.66
N ARG A 109 -0.09 -11.11 -9.14
CA ARG A 109 -0.55 -11.25 -7.75
C ARG A 109 0.60 -10.98 -6.77
N GLU A 110 1.81 -11.45 -7.05
CA GLU A 110 2.99 -11.17 -6.21
C GLU A 110 3.34 -9.68 -6.18
N VAL A 111 3.35 -9.02 -7.35
CA VAL A 111 3.54 -7.56 -7.42
C VAL A 111 2.45 -6.82 -6.65
N GLY A 112 1.18 -7.21 -6.83
CA GLY A 112 0.04 -6.63 -6.12
C GLY A 112 0.17 -6.77 -4.61
N ASN A 113 0.50 -7.97 -4.12
CA ASN A 113 0.69 -8.25 -2.70
C ASN A 113 1.85 -7.45 -2.10
N ALA A 114 2.96 -7.27 -2.83
CA ALA A 114 4.08 -6.44 -2.38
C ALA A 114 3.66 -4.97 -2.22
N ILE A 115 2.91 -4.42 -3.18
CA ILE A 115 2.39 -3.05 -3.13
C ILE A 115 1.38 -2.89 -1.97
N LEU A 116 0.47 -3.84 -1.81
CA LEU A 116 -0.50 -3.86 -0.71
C LEU A 116 0.21 -3.93 0.65
N PHE A 117 1.27 -4.75 0.77
CA PHE A 117 2.05 -4.82 2.00
C PHE A 117 2.65 -3.45 2.35
N CYS A 118 3.29 -2.76 1.40
CA CYS A 118 3.84 -1.41 1.60
C CYS A 118 2.77 -0.40 2.07
N LEU A 119 1.57 -0.46 1.49
CA LEU A 119 0.46 0.39 1.90
C LEU A 119 -0.01 0.08 3.34
N LEU A 120 -0.24 -1.19 3.63
CA LEU A 120 -0.80 -1.63 4.92
C LEU A 120 0.19 -1.44 6.07
N ILE A 121 1.50 -1.63 5.83
CA ILE A 121 2.52 -1.39 6.86
C ILE A 121 2.67 0.11 7.16
N GLU A 122 2.58 1.00 6.17
CA GLU A 122 2.58 2.45 6.39
C GLU A 122 1.35 2.90 7.19
N GLN A 123 0.17 2.34 6.91
CA GLN A 123 -1.03 2.59 7.69
C GLN A 123 -0.88 2.13 9.15
N ALA A 124 -0.30 0.95 9.37
CA ALA A 124 -0.02 0.43 10.70
C ALA A 124 0.98 1.32 11.46
N LEU A 125 2.04 1.77 10.78
CA LEU A 125 3.03 2.69 11.35
C LEU A 125 2.40 4.02 11.73
N SER A 126 1.55 4.59 10.87
CA SER A 126 0.85 5.85 11.16
C SER A 126 -0.05 5.73 12.40
N GLN A 127 -0.72 4.58 12.58
CA GLN A 127 -1.54 4.33 13.77
C GLN A 127 -0.70 4.14 15.04
N GLU A 128 0.50 3.57 14.92
CA GLU A 128 1.43 3.43 16.04
C GLU A 128 1.98 4.79 16.46
N GLU A 129 2.46 5.58 15.50
CA GLU A 129 3.01 6.92 15.72
C GLU A 129 1.98 7.87 16.35
N VAL A 130 0.72 7.85 15.89
CA VAL A 130 -0.30 8.72 16.48
C VAL A 130 -0.60 8.33 17.92
N CYS A 131 -0.56 7.02 18.25
CA CYS A 131 -0.71 6.57 19.63
C CYS A 131 0.45 7.06 20.49
N ASP A 132 1.69 7.00 19.99
CA ASP A 132 2.86 7.50 20.70
C ASP A 132 2.78 9.01 20.94
N LEU A 133 2.36 9.78 19.93
CA LEU A 133 2.16 11.23 20.05
C LEU A 133 1.07 11.58 21.07
N LEU A 134 -0.03 10.83 21.12
CA LEU A 134 -1.08 11.03 22.11
C LEU A 134 -0.58 10.81 23.54
N HIS A 135 0.29 9.83 23.77
CA HIS A 135 0.91 9.59 25.08
C HIS A 135 2.01 10.63 25.40
N ALA A 136 2.70 11.15 24.40
CA ALA A 136 3.73 12.18 24.56
C ALA A 136 3.15 13.58 24.82
N ALA A 137 1.96 13.88 24.29
CA ALA A 137 1.33 15.20 24.30
C ALA A 137 1.36 15.94 25.65
N PRO A 138 1.04 15.31 26.81
CA PRO A 138 1.08 15.99 28.11
C PRO A 138 2.48 16.48 28.51
N PHE A 139 3.53 15.79 28.08
CA PHE A 139 4.92 16.10 28.43
C PHE A 139 5.56 17.12 27.48
N GLN A 140 4.94 17.32 26.30
CA GLN A 140 5.36 18.25 25.26
C GLN A 140 4.49 19.52 25.19
N ASN A 141 3.69 19.76 26.23
CA ASN A 141 2.79 20.92 26.32
C ASN A 141 1.73 21.01 25.20
N ILE A 142 1.29 19.86 24.68
CA ILE A 142 0.22 19.77 23.69
C ILE A 142 -1.09 19.53 24.42
N LEU A 143 -2.01 20.50 24.35
CA LEU A 143 -3.30 20.45 25.03
C LEU A 143 -4.45 20.42 24.02
N PRO A 144 -5.46 19.55 24.23
CA PRO A 144 -6.63 19.53 23.37
C PRO A 144 -7.45 20.81 23.56
N ARG A 145 -8.23 21.14 22.53
CA ARG A 145 -9.19 22.25 22.61
C ARG A 145 -10.22 21.99 23.71
N VAL A 146 -10.38 22.95 24.62
CA VAL A 146 -11.34 22.86 25.72
C VAL A 146 -12.68 23.47 25.38
N TYR A 147 -13.73 22.94 26.01
CA TYR A 147 -15.07 23.54 26.00
C TYR A 147 -15.04 24.92 26.67
N ILE A 148 -15.71 25.90 26.05
CA ILE A 148 -15.80 27.30 26.48
C ILE A 148 -17.24 27.61 26.87
N LYS A 149 -17.44 28.15 28.08
CA LYS A 149 -18.76 28.63 28.53
C LYS A 149 -19.05 30.02 27.96
N GLU A 150 -20.32 30.39 27.90
CA GLU A 150 -20.75 31.71 27.46
C GLU A 150 -20.08 32.81 28.30
N GLY A 151 -19.48 33.81 27.63
CA GLY A 151 -18.71 34.88 28.28
C GLY A 151 -17.22 34.58 28.55
N GLU A 152 -16.74 33.35 28.33
CA GLU A 152 -15.32 33.01 28.47
C GLU A 152 -14.53 33.17 27.16
N ARG A 153 -13.26 33.56 27.26
CA ARG A 153 -12.33 33.60 26.12
C ARG A 153 -11.45 32.35 26.09
N LEU A 154 -11.38 31.70 24.92
CA LEU A 154 -10.57 30.48 24.71
C LEU A 154 -9.11 30.66 25.15
N GLU A 155 -8.48 31.77 24.76
CA GLU A 155 -7.09 32.09 25.09
C GLU A 155 -6.81 32.09 26.60
N VAL A 156 -7.71 32.70 27.39
CA VAL A 156 -7.56 32.79 28.84
C VAL A 156 -7.67 31.39 29.47
N ARG A 157 -8.61 30.58 28.98
CA ARG A 157 -8.82 29.23 29.50
C ARG A 157 -7.69 28.27 29.12
N MET A 158 -7.17 28.37 27.90
CA MET A 158 -5.98 27.63 27.45
C MET A 158 -4.75 28.00 28.29
N LYS A 159 -4.47 29.29 28.52
CA LYS A 159 -3.35 29.73 29.37
C LYS A 159 -3.44 29.20 30.81
N ARG A 160 -4.65 29.18 31.39
CA ARG A 160 -4.87 28.58 32.73
C ARG A 160 -4.59 27.08 32.73
N LEU A 161 -4.96 26.38 31.66
CA LEU A 161 -4.72 24.94 31.52
C LEU A 161 -3.23 24.62 31.31
N GLU A 162 -2.55 25.43 30.51
CA GLU A 162 -1.10 25.39 30.32
C GLU A 162 -0.37 25.58 31.66
N ALA A 163 -0.76 26.60 32.45
CA ALA A 163 -0.20 26.80 33.79
C ALA A 163 -0.45 25.61 34.73
N LYS A 164 -1.61 24.95 34.63
CA LYS A 164 -1.94 23.76 35.42
C LYS A 164 -1.03 22.57 35.09
N TYR A 165 -0.70 22.36 33.81
CA TYR A 165 0.12 21.24 33.36
C TYR A 165 1.60 21.57 33.15
N ALA A 166 2.01 22.83 33.38
CA ALA A 166 3.41 23.25 33.31
C ALA A 166 4.40 22.33 34.09
N PRO A 167 4.06 21.76 35.26
CA PRO A 167 4.95 20.81 35.95
C PRO A 167 5.24 19.51 35.19
N LEU A 168 4.40 19.13 34.23
CA LEU A 168 4.59 17.94 33.39
C LEU A 168 5.47 18.20 32.17
N HIS A 169 5.71 19.47 31.82
CA HIS A 169 6.49 19.83 30.65
C HIS A 169 7.96 19.45 30.85
N LEU A 170 8.39 18.39 30.15
CA LEU A 170 9.60 17.64 30.48
C LEU A 170 10.88 18.45 30.26
N VAL A 171 11.04 19.04 29.07
CA VAL A 171 12.28 19.73 28.70
C VAL A 171 12.55 20.94 29.62
N PRO A 172 11.60 21.87 29.86
CA PRO A 172 11.85 22.99 30.78
C PRO A 172 12.11 22.54 32.23
N LEU A 173 11.53 21.42 32.67
CA LEU A 173 11.78 20.88 33.99
C LEU A 173 13.23 20.40 34.12
N ILE A 174 13.74 19.68 33.12
CA ILE A 174 15.14 19.21 33.07
C ILE A 174 16.09 20.39 32.88
N GLU A 175 15.74 21.41 32.10
CA GLU A 175 16.54 22.62 31.96
C GLU A 175 16.72 23.38 33.28
N ARG A 176 15.72 23.32 34.17
CA ARG A 176 15.76 23.98 35.47
C ARG A 176 16.54 23.18 36.53
N LEU A 177 16.47 21.85 36.49
CA LEU A 177 16.92 20.99 37.60
C LEU A 177 18.02 19.99 37.22
N GLY A 178 18.25 19.77 35.93
CA GLY A 178 19.15 18.75 35.40
C GLY A 178 20.55 19.24 35.10
N THR A 179 21.45 18.30 34.82
CA THR A 179 22.82 18.59 34.38
C THR A 179 22.86 18.95 32.89
N PRO A 180 23.96 19.58 32.41
CA PRO A 180 24.13 19.85 30.98
C PRO A 180 23.97 18.62 30.08
N GLN A 181 24.42 17.45 30.53
CA GLN A 181 24.26 16.19 29.80
C GLN A 181 22.80 15.75 29.73
N GLN A 182 22.06 15.86 30.83
CA GLN A 182 20.63 15.51 30.86
C GLN A 182 19.80 16.43 29.96
N ILE A 183 20.14 17.71 29.92
CA ILE A 183 19.47 18.69 29.04
C ILE A 183 19.68 18.34 27.57
N ALA A 184 20.91 18.02 27.16
CA ALA A 184 21.21 17.63 25.78
C ALA A 184 20.41 16.38 25.37
N ILE A 185 20.43 15.33 26.19
CA ILE A 185 19.70 14.08 25.95
C ILE A 185 18.18 14.33 25.89
N ALA A 186 17.63 15.15 26.78
CA ALA A 186 16.21 15.45 26.82
C ALA A 186 15.74 16.20 25.57
N ARG A 187 16.54 17.13 25.05
CA ARG A 187 16.22 17.88 23.82
C ARG A 187 16.23 16.97 22.59
N GLU A 188 17.22 16.07 22.48
CA GLU A 188 17.27 15.07 21.41
C GLU A 188 16.10 14.09 21.49
N GLY A 189 15.79 13.59 22.70
CA GLY A 189 14.66 12.69 22.92
C GLY A 189 13.31 13.34 22.59
N ASP A 190 13.11 14.61 22.95
CA ASP A 190 11.90 15.37 22.58
C ASP A 190 11.75 15.50 21.06
N LEU A 191 12.86 15.78 20.36
CA LEU A 191 12.90 15.88 18.90
C LEU A 191 12.47 14.57 18.24
N LEU A 192 13.07 13.45 18.65
CA LEU A 192 12.72 12.12 18.14
C LEU A 192 11.29 11.69 18.50
N THR A 193 10.72 12.24 19.56
CA THR A 193 9.35 11.91 19.99
C THR A 193 8.31 12.65 19.16
N LYS A 194 8.53 13.94 18.84
CA LYS A 194 7.59 14.78 18.09
C LYS A 194 7.67 14.61 16.57
N GLU A 195 8.86 14.29 16.05
CA GLU A 195 9.08 14.11 14.62
C GLU A 195 8.75 12.68 14.20
N ARG A 196 7.52 12.47 13.74
CA ARG A 196 6.98 11.20 13.25
C ARG A 196 6.57 11.33 11.79
N LEU A 197 6.55 10.23 11.04
CA LEU A 197 6.17 10.26 9.63
C LEU A 197 4.72 10.76 9.45
N CYS A 198 3.81 10.34 10.34
CA CYS A 198 2.40 10.76 10.33
C CYS A 198 2.18 12.28 10.43
N CYS A 199 3.21 13.06 10.79
CA CYS A 199 3.12 14.53 10.87
C CYS A 199 3.18 15.24 9.51
N GLY A 200 3.44 14.54 8.40
CA GLY A 200 3.41 15.13 7.05
C GLY A 200 4.19 14.41 5.97
N LEU A 201 4.64 13.18 6.21
CA LEU A 201 5.39 12.37 5.25
C LEU A 201 4.58 11.13 4.86
N SER A 202 4.71 10.69 3.61
CA SER A 202 4.12 9.43 3.12
C SER A 202 5.14 8.66 2.29
N MET A 203 5.21 7.35 2.53
CA MET A 203 6.14 6.45 1.84
C MET A 203 5.54 5.90 0.55
N PHE A 204 4.23 5.67 0.51
CA PHE A 204 3.54 4.99 -0.59
C PHE A 204 3.70 5.72 -1.93
N GLU A 205 3.65 7.06 -1.93
CA GLU A 205 3.90 7.86 -3.13
C GLU A 205 5.31 7.62 -3.70
N VAL A 206 6.31 7.55 -2.82
CA VAL A 206 7.71 7.28 -3.19
C VAL A 206 7.85 5.86 -3.75
N ILE A 207 7.18 4.88 -3.15
CA ILE A 207 7.15 3.50 -3.65
C ILE A 207 6.58 3.45 -5.07
N LEU A 208 5.41 4.05 -5.31
CA LEU A 208 4.79 4.06 -6.65
C LEU A 208 5.66 4.81 -7.66
N THR A 209 6.28 5.92 -7.26
CA THR A 209 7.19 6.68 -8.12
C THR A 209 8.40 5.84 -8.54
N ARG A 210 8.97 5.05 -7.64
CA ARG A 210 10.07 4.12 -7.95
C ARG A 210 9.60 2.95 -8.82
N ILE A 211 8.44 2.37 -8.57
CA ILE A 211 7.89 1.30 -9.42
C ILE A 211 7.65 1.80 -10.85
N ARG A 212 7.12 3.01 -11.02
CA ARG A 212 6.97 3.64 -12.35
C ARG A 212 8.31 3.71 -13.09
N SER A 213 9.42 3.93 -12.38
CA SER A 213 10.76 3.97 -12.97
C SER A 213 11.23 2.61 -13.51
N TYR A 214 10.58 1.49 -13.14
CA TYR A 214 10.92 0.16 -13.65
C TYR A 214 10.30 -0.13 -15.01
N LEU A 215 9.25 0.62 -15.39
CA LEU A 215 8.48 0.49 -16.63
C LEU A 215 9.06 1.36 -17.75
N GLN A 216 10.34 1.15 -18.08
CA GLN A 216 11.03 1.94 -19.13
C GLN A 216 10.92 1.33 -20.52
N ASP A 217 10.72 0.02 -20.63
CA ASP A 217 10.64 -0.66 -21.92
C ASP A 217 9.50 -0.06 -22.78
N PRO A 218 9.73 0.24 -24.06
CA PRO A 218 8.73 0.86 -24.91
C PRO A 218 7.46 0.02 -25.05
N ILE A 219 7.52 -1.30 -24.83
CA ILE A 219 6.37 -2.19 -24.93
C ILE A 219 5.21 -1.78 -24.01
N TRP A 220 5.49 -1.12 -22.88
CA TRP A 220 4.46 -0.67 -21.95
C TRP A 220 3.57 0.43 -22.54
N ARG A 221 4.15 1.29 -23.40
CA ARG A 221 3.49 2.48 -24.00
C ARG A 221 3.14 2.30 -25.48
N GLY A 222 3.77 1.34 -26.16
CA GLY A 222 3.64 1.19 -27.60
C GLY A 222 4.28 2.32 -28.42
N PRO A 223 4.15 2.27 -29.75
CA PRO A 223 4.61 3.32 -30.66
C PRO A 223 3.75 4.59 -30.53
N PRO A 224 4.17 5.73 -31.10
CA PRO A 224 3.31 6.92 -31.16
C PRO A 224 2.05 6.67 -32.00
N PRO A 225 0.91 7.30 -31.65
CA PRO A 225 -0.36 7.11 -32.34
C PRO A 225 -0.36 7.74 -33.74
N THR A 226 -1.01 7.06 -34.68
CA THR A 226 -1.09 7.49 -36.09
C THR A 226 -1.84 8.81 -36.28
N ASN A 227 -2.84 9.07 -35.43
CA ASN A 227 -3.63 10.30 -35.42
C ASN A 227 -2.97 11.48 -34.66
N GLY A 228 -1.78 11.27 -34.07
CA GLY A 228 -1.06 12.27 -33.30
C GLY A 228 -1.67 12.60 -31.92
N VAL A 229 -2.68 11.85 -31.48
CA VAL A 229 -3.39 12.08 -30.21
C VAL A 229 -3.32 10.84 -29.31
N MET A 230 -3.94 9.73 -29.71
CA MET A 230 -4.01 8.50 -28.92
C MET A 230 -4.38 7.29 -29.79
N HIS A 231 -3.98 6.10 -29.36
CA HIS A 231 -4.44 4.85 -29.97
C HIS A 231 -5.91 4.63 -29.65
N VAL A 232 -6.67 4.15 -30.62
CA VAL A 232 -8.11 3.91 -30.44
C VAL A 232 -8.43 2.45 -30.71
N ASP A 233 -8.08 1.92 -31.87
CA ASP A 233 -8.39 0.54 -32.22
C ASP A 233 -7.17 -0.38 -32.06
N GLU A 234 -5.97 0.20 -32.04
CA GLU A 234 -4.70 -0.50 -31.97
C GLU A 234 -4.46 -1.12 -30.58
N CYS A 235 -4.04 -2.38 -30.55
CA CYS A 235 -3.76 -3.12 -29.31
C CYS A 235 -2.26 -3.14 -28.98
N VAL A 236 -1.66 -1.97 -28.87
CA VAL A 236 -0.20 -1.80 -28.69
C VAL A 236 0.22 -1.32 -27.31
N GLU A 237 -0.74 -0.98 -26.45
CA GLU A 237 -0.52 -0.47 -25.09
C GLU A 237 -0.88 -1.52 -24.04
N PHE A 238 -0.19 -1.52 -22.89
CA PHE A 238 -0.40 -2.54 -21.85
C PHE A 238 -1.85 -2.64 -21.35
N HIS A 239 -2.59 -1.52 -21.27
CA HIS A 239 -3.98 -1.54 -20.81
C HIS A 239 -4.92 -2.31 -21.76
N ARG A 240 -4.59 -2.40 -23.06
CA ARG A 240 -5.32 -3.23 -24.03
C ARG A 240 -5.11 -4.70 -23.75
N LEU A 241 -3.88 -5.10 -23.44
CA LEU A 241 -3.58 -6.45 -22.99
C LEU A 241 -4.30 -6.76 -21.66
N TRP A 242 -4.27 -5.83 -20.69
CA TRP A 242 -5.00 -5.99 -19.44
C TRP A 242 -6.52 -6.13 -19.66
N SER A 243 -7.09 -5.42 -20.64
CA SER A 243 -8.49 -5.55 -21.01
C SER A 243 -8.81 -6.96 -21.55
N ALA A 244 -7.90 -7.56 -22.32
CA ALA A 244 -8.04 -8.94 -22.77
C ALA A 244 -7.91 -9.95 -21.60
N MET A 245 -6.97 -9.73 -20.69
CA MET A 245 -6.85 -10.51 -19.46
C MET A 245 -8.12 -10.42 -18.59
N GLN A 246 -8.70 -9.22 -18.49
CA GLN A 246 -9.97 -8.97 -17.82
C GLN A 246 -11.12 -9.71 -18.46
N PHE A 247 -11.18 -9.72 -19.79
CA PHE A 247 -12.14 -10.55 -20.49
C PHE A 247 -12.04 -12.01 -20.05
N VAL A 248 -10.81 -12.57 -19.97
CA VAL A 248 -10.59 -13.96 -19.55
C VAL A 248 -11.07 -14.24 -18.12
N TYR A 249 -10.67 -13.44 -17.13
CA TYR A 249 -11.07 -13.71 -15.75
C TYR A 249 -12.54 -13.36 -15.45
N CYS A 250 -13.23 -12.65 -16.34
CA CYS A 250 -14.67 -12.43 -16.27
C CYS A 250 -15.51 -13.54 -16.92
N ILE A 251 -14.90 -14.50 -17.63
CA ILE A 251 -15.62 -15.65 -18.18
C ILE A 251 -16.09 -16.54 -17.00
N PRO A 252 -17.41 -16.81 -16.89
CA PRO A 252 -17.92 -17.69 -15.84
C PRO A 252 -17.33 -19.10 -15.96
N VAL A 253 -16.88 -19.64 -14.85
CA VAL A 253 -16.38 -21.02 -14.73
C VAL A 253 -17.50 -21.97 -14.32
N GLY A 254 -17.27 -23.28 -14.42
CA GLY A 254 -18.22 -24.28 -13.97
C GLY A 254 -18.50 -24.18 -12.45
N THR A 255 -19.66 -24.65 -12.00
CA THR A 255 -20.10 -24.55 -10.59
C THR A 255 -19.12 -25.18 -9.57
N ASN A 256 -18.26 -26.09 -10.02
CA ASN A 256 -17.27 -26.78 -9.17
C ASN A 256 -15.82 -26.38 -9.49
N GLU A 257 -15.61 -25.28 -10.19
CA GLU A 257 -14.29 -24.75 -10.53
C GLU A 257 -13.97 -23.50 -9.69
N PHE A 258 -12.70 -23.30 -9.37
CA PHE A 258 -12.24 -22.10 -8.67
C PHE A 258 -12.17 -20.90 -9.60
N THR A 259 -12.53 -19.74 -9.06
CA THR A 259 -12.49 -18.43 -9.72
C THR A 259 -11.09 -17.80 -9.65
N ALA A 260 -10.94 -16.59 -10.22
CA ALA A 260 -9.66 -15.86 -10.20
C ALA A 260 -9.43 -15.16 -8.84
N GLU A 261 -10.51 -14.71 -8.19
CA GLU A 261 -10.57 -14.26 -6.80
C GLU A 261 -10.51 -15.41 -5.79
#